data_AF-A0AAV0VP76-F1
#
_entry.id   AF-A0AAV0VP76-F1
#
_cell.length_a   1.000
_cell.length_b   1.000
_cell.length_c   1.000
_cell.angle_alpha   90.00
_cell.angle_beta   90.00
_cell.angle_gamma   90.00
#
_symmetry.space_group_name_H-M   'P 1'
#
loop_
_entity.id
_entity.type
_entity.pdbx_description
1 polymer ?
#
loop_
_entity_poly.entity_id
_entity_poly.type
_entity_poly.pdbx_seq_one_letter_code
_entity_poly.pdbx_strand_id
1 'polypeptide(L)' 'MLADDLPDDIVPLLEWFEEYYIGRKNRRKVGRRSPQFPPEIWNLYQRVLTIQNRTNNHAEAANIRLNIQMGVTNPTIW' A
#
# COMPACT_ATOMS: atom_id res chain seq x y z
N MET A 1 -5.36 19.47 -12.93
CA MET A 1 -4.52 18.34 -12.42
C MET A 1 -4.90 18.17 -10.96
N LEU A 2 -4.86 16.98 -10.35
CA LEU A 2 -5.33 16.83 -8.96
C LEU A 2 -4.70 17.86 -8.02
N ALA A 3 -3.42 18.18 -8.23
CA ALA A 3 -2.69 19.22 -7.50
C ALA A 3 -3.31 20.64 -7.57
N ASP A 4 -4.03 20.98 -8.64
CA ASP A 4 -4.67 22.29 -8.82
C ASP A 4 -5.92 22.45 -7.93
N ASP A 5 -6.47 21.33 -7.44
CA ASP A 5 -7.67 21.28 -6.59
C ASP A 5 -7.32 21.01 -5.11
N LEU A 6 -6.03 20.86 -4.78
CA LEU A 6 -5.56 20.60 -3.41
C LEU A 6 -5.05 21.87 -2.73
N PRO A 7 -5.20 21.97 -1.39
CA PRO A 7 -4.51 22.97 -0.59
C PRO A 7 -2.99 22.97 -0.82
N ASP A 8 -2.38 24.16 -0.89
CA ASP A 8 -0.95 24.34 -1.19
C ASP A 8 -0.02 23.59 -0.24
N ASP A 9 -0.43 23.38 1.01
CA ASP A 9 0.32 22.65 2.04
C ASP A 9 0.38 21.14 1.77
N ILE A 10 -0.55 20.58 0.99
CA ILE A 10 -0.57 19.15 0.63
C ILE A 10 0.15 18.89 -0.69
N VAL A 11 0.37 19.92 -1.52
CA VAL A 11 1.08 19.77 -2.81
C VAL A 11 2.46 19.11 -2.65
N PRO A 12 3.32 19.46 -1.67
CA PRO A 12 4.60 18.77 -1.47
C PRO A 12 4.45 17.27 -1.16
N LEU A 13 3.43 16.90 -0.38
CA LEU A 13 3.15 15.50 -0.05
C LEU A 13 2.66 14.73 -1.29
N LEU A 14 1.78 15.34 -2.09
CA LEU A 14 1.31 14.75 -3.33
C LEU A 14 2.46 14.57 -4.33
N GLU A 15 3.34 15.56 -4.47
CA GLU A 15 4.51 15.47 -5.35
C GLU A 15 5.47 14.36 -4.92
N TRP A 16 5.74 14.25 -3.60
CA TRP A 16 6.50 13.15 -3.04
C TRP A 16 5.84 11.81 -3.37
N PHE A 17 4.54 11.67 -3.10
CA PHE A 17 3.84 10.43 -3.35
C PHE A 17 3.82 10.02 -4.83
N GLU A 18 3.63 10.98 -5.74
CA GLU A 18 3.72 10.75 -7.18
C GLU A 18 5.14 10.37 -7.62
N GLU A 19 6.19 10.90 -7.00
CA GLU A 19 7.56 10.53 -7.33
C GLU A 19 7.89 9.09 -6.93
N TYR A 20 7.51 8.71 -5.71
CA TYR A 20 7.93 7.45 -5.12
C TYR A 20 7.01 6.28 -5.46
N TYR A 21 5.69 6.47 -5.56
CA TYR A 21 4.73 5.36 -5.58
C TYR A 21 3.88 5.23 -6.85
N ILE A 22 3.59 6.34 -7.54
CA ILE A 22 2.66 6.34 -8.68
C ILE A 22 3.34 6.67 -10.01
N GLY A 23 4.36 7.52 -9.99
CA GLY A 23 5.03 8.07 -11.16
C GLY A 23 4.54 9.48 -11.52
N ARG A 24 5.45 10.46 -11.53
CA ARG A 24 5.14 11.85 -11.93
C ARG A 24 4.63 11.89 -13.38
N LYS A 25 3.59 12.70 -13.63
CA LYS A 25 3.05 12.93 -14.98
C LYS A 25 4.05 13.66 -15.86
N ASN A 26 4.22 13.21 -17.11
CA ASN A 26 5.08 13.92 -18.05
C ASN A 26 4.41 15.21 -18.51
N ARG A 27 5.08 16.36 -18.32
CA ARG A 27 4.54 17.68 -18.68
C ARG A 27 4.30 17.87 -20.20
N ARG A 28 5.04 17.15 -21.05
CA ARG A 28 5.01 17.30 -22.52
C ARG A 28 4.81 16.00 -23.30
N LYS A 29 4.72 14.86 -22.61
CA LYS A 29 4.55 13.53 -23.24
C LYS A 29 3.34 12.86 -22.63
N VAL A 30 2.69 11.99 -23.40
CA VAL A 30 1.65 11.10 -22.87
C VAL A 30 2.28 10.11 -21.89
N GLY A 31 1.62 9.88 -20.76
CA GLY A 31 2.04 8.89 -19.75
C GLY A 31 2.76 9.46 -18.52
N ARG A 32 3.14 8.56 -17.63
CA ARG A 32 3.84 8.83 -16.36
C ARG A 32 5.27 8.29 -16.42
N ARG A 33 6.16 8.86 -15.62
CA ARG A 33 7.48 8.27 -15.35
C ARG A 33 7.31 7.02 -14.48
N SER A 34 8.23 6.07 -14.56
CA SER A 34 8.24 4.94 -13.64
C SER A 34 8.52 5.43 -12.21
N PRO A 35 7.70 5.06 -11.21
CA PRO A 35 7.99 5.36 -9.80
C PRO A 35 9.17 4.54 -9.28
N GLN A 36 9.78 5.02 -8.19
CA GLN A 36 10.85 4.29 -7.50
C GLN A 36 10.35 2.98 -6.84
N PHE A 37 9.12 3.01 -6.30
CA PHE A 37 8.44 1.88 -5.67
C PHE A 37 7.15 1.60 -6.42
N PRO A 38 7.22 0.81 -7.51
CA PRO A 38 6.07 0.60 -8.35
C PRO A 38 5.00 -0.27 -7.68
N PRO A 39 3.71 -0.10 -8.04
CA PRO A 39 2.58 -0.77 -7.40
C PRO A 39 2.71 -2.28 -7.28
N GLU A 40 3.42 -2.94 -8.18
CA GLU A 40 3.63 -4.39 -8.17
C GLU A 40 4.31 -4.89 -6.88
N ILE A 41 5.04 -4.02 -6.16
CA ILE A 41 5.76 -4.37 -4.94
C ILE A 41 4.89 -4.16 -3.68
N TRP A 42 4.02 -3.14 -3.66
CA TRP A 42 3.25 -2.75 -2.47
C TRP A 42 1.74 -2.97 -2.59
N ASN A 43 1.22 -3.10 -3.81
CA ASN A 43 -0.20 -3.25 -4.08
C ASN A 43 -0.56 -4.74 -4.18
N LEU A 44 -1.49 -5.17 -3.33
CA LEU A 44 -1.99 -6.54 -3.30
C LEU A 44 -3.17 -6.76 -4.28
N TYR A 45 -3.47 -5.82 -5.18
CA TYR A 45 -4.62 -5.86 -6.10
C TYR A 45 -4.76 -7.20 -6.83
N GLN A 46 -3.68 -7.68 -7.45
CA GLN A 46 -3.67 -8.96 -8.15
C GLN A 46 -3.95 -10.14 -7.20
N ARG A 47 -3.43 -10.10 -5.97
CA ARG A 47 -3.68 -11.14 -4.95
C ARG A 47 -5.12 -11.12 -4.45
N VAL A 48 -5.72 -9.94 -4.30
CA VAL A 48 -7.14 -9.80 -3.94
C VAL A 48 -8.03 -10.37 -5.04
N LEU A 49 -7.75 -10.05 -6.31
CA LEU A 49 -8.50 -10.60 -7.44
C LEU A 49 -8.36 -12.12 -7.60
N THR A 50 -7.19 -12.67 -7.27
CA THR A 50 -6.89 -14.10 -7.41
C THR A 50 -7.16 -14.91 -6.15
N ILE A 51 -7.73 -14.30 -5.10
CA ILE A 51 -7.98 -14.92 -3.78
C ILE A 51 -6.72 -15.60 -3.24
N GLN A 52 -5.55 -15.06 -3.56
CA GLN A 52 -4.30 -15.52 -3.01
C GLN A 52 -4.15 -15.00 -1.58
N ASN A 53 -3.47 -15.79 -0.74
CA ASN A 53 -3.19 -15.38 0.63
C ASN A 53 -2.55 -14.00 0.63
N ARG A 54 -3.17 -13.05 1.34
CA ARG A 54 -2.50 -11.79 1.69
C ARG A 54 -1.28 -12.20 2.51
N THR A 55 -0.16 -11.51 2.33
CA THR A 55 1.14 -11.91 2.91
C THR A 55 1.07 -12.12 4.43
N ASN A 56 0.07 -11.53 5.09
CA ASN A 56 -0.19 -11.67 6.52
C ASN A 56 -1.10 -12.85 6.91
N ASN A 57 -1.83 -13.49 5.99
CA ASN A 57 -2.82 -14.52 6.33
C ASN A 57 -2.20 -15.71 7.09
N HIS A 58 -0.99 -16.12 6.70
CA HIS A 58 -0.29 -17.20 7.38
C HIS A 58 0.16 -16.79 8.78
N ALA A 59 0.63 -15.55 8.93
CA ALA A 59 1.04 -15.00 10.21
C ALA A 59 -0.18 -14.79 11.13
N GLU A 60 -1.29 -14.28 10.60
CA GLU A 60 -2.59 -14.16 11.29
C GLU A 60 -3.11 -15.54 11.72
N ALA A 61 -3.09 -16.54 10.83
CA ALA A 61 -3.51 -17.90 11.15
C ALA A 61 -2.63 -18.56 12.22
N ALA A 62 -1.31 -18.37 12.16
CA ALA A 62 -0.39 -18.86 13.18
C ALA A 62 -0.62 -18.15 14.52
N ASN A 63 -0.81 -16.83 14.51
CA ASN A 63 -1.12 -16.04 15.69
C ASN A 63 -2.45 -16.50 16.32
N ILE A 64 -3.53 -16.63 15.55
CA ILE A 64 -4.82 -17.15 16.01
C ILE A 64 -4.66 -18.52 16.67
N ARG A 65 -3.94 -19.45 16.03
CA ARG A 65 -3.68 -20.79 16.58
C ARG A 65 -2.93 -20.74 17.92
N LEU A 66 -1.90 -19.92 18.02
CA LEU A 66 -1.14 -19.72 19.26
C LEU A 66 -2.03 -19.17 20.37
N ASN A 67 -2.89 -18.20 20.06
CA ASN A 67 -3.78 -17.57 21.02
C ASN A 67 -4.85 -18.53 21.57
N ILE A 68 -5.41 -19.38 20.70
CA ILE A 68 -6.32 -20.46 21.11
C ILE A 68 -5.59 -21.42 22.07
N GLN A 69 -4.36 -21.81 21.76
CA GLN A 69 -3.57 -22.72 22.62
C GLN A 69 -3.24 -22.08 23.98
N MET A 70 -3.01 -20.78 24.01
CA MET A 70 -2.68 -20.03 25.23
C MET A 70 -3.93 -19.58 26.02
N GLY A 71 -5.15 -19.83 25.51
CA GLY A 71 -6.39 -19.38 26.14
C GLY A 71 -6.58 -17.86 26.13
N VAL A 72 -5.90 -17.14 25.23
CA VAL A 72 -5.92 -15.68 25.16
C VAL A 72 -6.92 -15.22 24.10
N THR A 73 -7.96 -14.51 24.54
CA THR A 73 -9.03 -13.99 23.66
C THR A 73 -8.72 -12.62 23.05
N ASN A 74 -7.88 -11.80 23.70
CA ASN A 74 -7.43 -10.50 23.18
C ASN A 74 -5.91 -10.32 23.37
N PRO A 75 -5.10 -11.02 22.57
CA PRO A 75 -3.66 -10.92 22.62
C PRO A 75 -3.22 -9.62 21.96
N THR A 76 -2.30 -8.93 22.62
CA THR A 76 -1.71 -7.69 22.14
C THR A 76 -0.21 -7.90 21.98
N ILE A 77 0.35 -7.36 20.90
CA ILE A 77 1.81 -7.33 20.66
C ILE A 77 2.46 -6.06 21.23
N TRP A 78 1.68 -5.27 21.97
CA TRP A 78 2.09 -4.08 22.71
C TRP A 78 2.38 -4.43 24.16
#